data_AF-A0A975LAH4-F1
#
_entry.id   AF-A0A975LAH4-F1
#
_cell.length_a   1.000
_cell.length_b   1.000
_cell.length_c   1.000
_cell.angle_alpha   90.00
_cell.angle_beta   90.00
_cell.angle_gamma   90.00
#
_symmetry.space_group_name_H-M   'P 1'
#
loop_
_entity.id
_entity.type
_entity.pdbx_description
1 polymer ?
#
loop_
_entity_poly.entity_id
_entity_poly.type
_entity_poly.pdbx_seq_one_letter_code
_entity_poly.pdbx_strand_id
1 'polypeptide(L)'
;MTVLALKPRTFGVVRALFKIGLVCCLALGALLVLGQMAGVLVQRPEWVTGASDLLFVPSVGAAAAFGVLGFIGNYLTPQEPEPEED
;
A
#
# COMPACT_ATOMS: atom_id res chain seq x y z
N MET A 1 -4.97 -22.74 23.24
CA MET A 1 -5.90 -21.62 23.50
C MET A 1 -5.34 -20.23 23.19
N THR A 2 -4.01 -20.04 23.02
CA THR A 2 -3.39 -18.73 22.76
C THR A 2 -3.52 -18.21 21.32
N VAL A 3 -3.59 -19.10 20.32
CA VAL A 3 -3.57 -18.71 18.90
C VAL A 3 -4.89 -18.05 18.43
N LEU A 4 -6.03 -18.47 18.98
CA LEU A 4 -7.37 -17.94 18.64
C LEU A 4 -7.58 -16.50 19.13
N ALA A 5 -7.01 -16.12 20.28
CA ALA A 5 -7.11 -14.77 20.82
C ALA A 5 -6.17 -13.76 20.15
N LEU A 6 -5.08 -14.22 19.50
CA LEU A 6 -4.11 -13.36 18.82
C LEU A 6 -4.57 -12.96 17.41
N LYS A 7 -5.31 -13.82 16.72
CA LYS A 7 -5.79 -13.61 15.35
C LYS A 7 -6.52 -12.27 15.13
N PRO A 8 -7.45 -11.82 16.00
CA PRO A 8 -8.11 -10.52 15.81
C PRO A 8 -7.17 -9.32 16.03
N ARG A 9 -6.20 -9.42 16.97
CA ARG A 9 -5.20 -8.37 17.18
C ARG A 9 -4.23 -8.28 16.00
N THR A 10 -3.73 -9.42 15.52
CA THR A 10 -2.84 -9.48 14.36
C THR A 10 -3.54 -8.95 13.11
N PHE A 11 -4.80 -9.33 12.88
CA PHE A 11 -5.60 -8.79 11.76
C PHE A 11 -5.72 -7.26 11.84
N GLY A 12 -6.00 -6.71 13.02
CA GLY A 12 -6.07 -5.25 13.23
C GLY A 12 -4.76 -4.54 12.87
N VAL A 13 -3.62 -5.07 13.31
CA VAL A 13 -2.29 -4.49 13.01
C VAL A 13 -1.96 -4.58 11.53
N VAL A 14 -2.15 -5.75 10.91
CA VAL A 14 -1.89 -5.96 9.47
C VAL A 14 -2.76 -5.03 8.63
N ARG A 15 -4.04 -4.87 9.00
CA ARG A 15 -4.96 -3.95 8.31
C ARG A 15 -4.54 -2.48 8.46
N ALA A 16 -4.03 -2.08 9.62
CA ALA A 16 -3.51 -0.73 9.83
C ALA A 16 -2.25 -0.48 8.98
N LEU A 17 -1.29 -1.40 9.01
CA LEU A 17 -0.08 -1.33 8.19
C LEU A 17 -0.39 -1.32 6.69
N PHE A 18 -1.35 -2.14 6.26
CA PHE A 18 -1.85 -2.15 4.88
C PHE A 18 -2.35 -0.76 4.46
N LYS A 19 -3.22 -0.13 5.27
CA LYS A 19 -3.74 1.21 4.99
C LYS A 19 -2.63 2.25 4.91
N ILE A 20 -1.69 2.21 5.85
CA ILE A 20 -0.53 3.14 5.85
C ILE A 20 0.29 2.94 4.58
N GLY A 21 0.63 1.70 4.23
CA GLY A 21 1.38 1.38 3.01
C GLY A 21 0.65 1.83 1.74
N LEU A 22 -0.67 1.64 1.67
CA LEU A 22 -1.50 2.07 0.55
C LEU A 22 -1.50 3.60 0.41
N VAL A 23 -1.71 4.33 1.50
CA VAL A 23 -1.69 5.80 1.50
C VAL A 23 -0.31 6.32 1.12
N CYS A 24 0.77 5.73 1.67
CA CYS A 24 2.14 6.10 1.30
C CYS A 24 2.41 5.83 -0.19
N CYS A 25 2.02 4.66 -0.71
CA CYS A 25 2.18 4.35 -2.13
C CYS A 25 1.43 5.34 -3.02
N LEU A 26 0.18 5.66 -2.67
CA LEU A 26 -0.62 6.62 -3.41
C LEU A 26 0.01 8.02 -3.38
N ALA A 27 0.45 8.47 -2.21
CA ALA A 27 1.08 9.77 -2.05
C ALA A 27 2.40 9.88 -2.83
N LEU A 28 3.25 8.85 -2.76
CA LEU A 28 4.52 8.80 -3.50
C LEU A 28 4.29 8.76 -5.01
N GLY A 29 3.37 7.92 -5.48
CA GLY A 29 3.00 7.85 -6.89
C GLY A 29 2.39 9.16 -7.41
N ALA A 30 1.53 9.79 -6.63
CA ALA A 30 0.96 11.10 -6.97
C ALA A 30 2.05 12.18 -7.06
N LEU A 31 2.95 12.26 -6.07
CA LEU A 31 4.06 13.22 -6.09
C LEU A 31 5.01 12.99 -7.27
N LEU A 32 5.28 11.72 -7.61
CA LEU A 32 6.08 11.36 -8.78
C LEU A 32 5.45 11.91 -10.06
N VAL A 33 4.18 11.62 -10.29
CA VAL A 33 3.46 12.05 -11.50
C VAL A 33 3.33 13.57 -11.53
N LEU A 34 3.02 14.21 -10.41
CA LEU A 34 2.93 15.68 -10.32
C LEU A 34 4.28 16.35 -10.60
N GLY A 35 5.38 15.81 -10.08
CA GLY A 35 6.74 16.31 -10.35
C GLY A 35 7.11 16.18 -11.83
N GLN A 36 6.83 15.02 -12.42
CA GLN A 36 7.03 14.80 -13.86
C GLN A 36 6.17 15.73 -14.71
N MET A 37 4.88 15.88 -14.37
CA MET A 37 3.96 16.77 -15.08
C MET A 37 4.43 18.23 -14.99
N ALA A 38 4.87 18.69 -13.81
CA ALA A 38 5.43 20.02 -13.63
C ALA A 38 6.70 20.22 -14.49
N GLY A 39 7.58 19.21 -14.54
CA GLY A 39 8.77 19.23 -15.41
C GLY A 39 8.43 19.36 -16.89
N VAL A 40 7.39 18.67 -17.37
CA VAL A 40 6.89 18.79 -18.75
C VAL A 40 6.33 20.20 -19.01
N LEU A 41 5.50 20.71 -18.11
CA LEU A 41 4.88 22.04 -18.26
C LEU A 41 5.92 23.17 -18.32
N VAL A 42 7.00 23.06 -17.55
CA VAL A 42 8.09 24.06 -17.51
C VAL A 42 9.19 23.75 -18.54
N GLN A 43 9.03 22.70 -19.35
CA GLN A 43 10.03 22.23 -20.34
C GLN A 43 11.41 21.97 -19.73
N ARG A 44 11.43 21.46 -18.49
CA ARG A 44 12.64 21.11 -17.74
C ARG A 44 12.74 19.59 -17.60
N PRO A 45 13.44 18.90 -18.52
CA PRO A 45 13.54 17.44 -18.49
C PRO A 45 14.21 16.93 -17.22
N GLU A 46 15.12 17.71 -16.62
CA GLU A 46 15.79 17.35 -15.36
C GLU A 46 14.84 17.18 -14.18
N TRP A 47 13.69 17.87 -14.19
CA TRP A 47 12.67 17.71 -13.14
C TRP A 47 11.90 16.40 -13.31
N VAL A 48 11.70 15.97 -14.56
CA VAL A 48 11.05 14.69 -14.86
C VAL A 48 11.96 13.54 -14.41
N THR A 49 13.24 13.60 -14.77
CA THR A 49 14.21 12.57 -14.36
C THR A 49 14.48 12.62 -12.87
N GLY A 50 14.62 13.80 -12.26
CA GLY A 50 14.82 13.95 -10.82
C GLY A 50 13.63 13.44 -9.99
N ALA A 51 12.40 13.66 -10.44
CA ALA A 51 11.22 13.09 -9.79
C ALA A 51 11.21 11.55 -9.86
N SER A 52 11.60 10.98 -11.01
CA SER A 52 11.76 9.52 -11.14
C SER A 52 12.86 8.98 -10.23
N ASP A 53 14.05 9.58 -10.24
CA ASP A 53 15.20 9.09 -9.48
C ASP A 53 14.92 9.09 -7.97
N LEU A 54 14.18 10.09 -7.48
CA LEU A 54 13.86 10.21 -6.06
C LEU A 54 12.66 9.35 -5.64
N LEU A 55 11.61 9.28 -6.45
CA LEU A 55 10.31 8.75 -6.00
C LEU A 55 9.96 7.39 -6.58
N PHE A 56 10.61 6.94 -7.66
CA PHE A 56 10.25 5.68 -8.34
C PHE A 56 10.50 4.47 -7.43
N VAL A 57 11.74 4.31 -6.95
CA VAL A 57 12.10 3.16 -6.10
C VAL A 57 11.29 3.14 -4.80
N PRO A 58 11.12 4.27 -4.06
CA PRO A 58 10.25 4.30 -2.89
C PRO A 58 8.80 3.95 -3.18
N SER A 59 8.25 4.41 -4.31
CA SER A 59 6.87 4.10 -4.72
C SER A 59 6.70 2.60 -4.97
N VAL A 60 7.63 1.99 -5.70
CA VAL A 60 7.62 0.53 -5.96
C VAL A 60 7.77 -0.25 -4.65
N GLY A 61 8.66 0.18 -3.75
CA GLY A 61 8.83 -0.45 -2.44
C GLY A 61 7.56 -0.37 -1.59
N ALA A 62 6.92 0.80 -1.54
CA ALA A 62 5.64 0.97 -0.84
C ALA A 62 4.54 0.10 -1.47
N ALA A 63 4.50 0.01 -2.81
CA ALA A 63 3.56 -0.83 -3.54
C ALA A 63 3.69 -2.30 -3.19
N ALA A 64 4.92 -2.82 -3.22
CA ALA A 64 5.22 -4.19 -2.84
C ALA A 64 4.84 -4.46 -1.38
N ALA A 65 5.20 -3.55 -0.46
CA ALA A 65 4.92 -3.71 0.97
C ALA A 65 3.42 -3.78 1.27
N PHE A 66 2.62 -2.84 0.75
CA PHE A 66 1.18 -2.88 1.00
C PHE A 66 0.51 -4.07 0.28
N GLY A 67 0.99 -4.46 -0.90
CA GLY A 67 0.50 -5.65 -1.60
C GLY A 67 0.69 -6.93 -0.78
N VAL A 68 1.88 -7.14 -0.23
CA VAL A 68 2.19 -8.27 0.66
C VAL A 68 1.33 -8.23 1.94
N LEU A 69 1.17 -7.06 2.55
CA LEU A 69 0.32 -6.90 3.74
C LEU A 69 -1.15 -7.18 3.43
N GLY A 70 -1.63 -6.82 2.24
CA GLY A 70 -2.98 -7.13 1.78
C GLY A 70 -3.19 -8.62 1.60
N PHE A 71 -2.21 -9.30 1.01
CA PHE A 71 -2.22 -10.76 0.86
C PHE A 71 -2.25 -11.47 2.23
N ILE A 72 -1.37 -11.08 3.16
CA ILE A 72 -1.36 -11.62 4.53
C ILE A 72 -2.67 -11.32 5.25
N GLY A 73 -3.20 -10.10 5.10
CA GLY A 73 -4.47 -9.68 5.68
C GLY A 73 -5.62 -10.58 5.22
N ASN A 74 -5.63 -10.99 3.95
CA ASN A 74 -6.65 -11.86 3.38
C ASN A 74 -6.69 -13.25 4.06
N TYR A 75 -5.53 -13.84 4.38
CA TYR A 75 -5.48 -15.11 5.14
C TYR A 75 -5.95 -14.98 6.60
N LEU A 76 -5.91 -13.76 7.13
CA LEU A 76 -6.29 -13.48 8.51
C LEU A 76 -7.75 -13.04 8.63
N THR A 77 -8.43 -12.75 7.51
CA THR A 77 -9.84 -12.35 7.48
C THR A 77 -10.70 -13.40 8.20
N PRO A 78 -11.48 -13.00 9.22
CA PRO A 78 -12.46 -13.88 9.83
C PRO A 78 -13.48 -14.32 8.78
N GLN A 79 -13.67 -15.64 8.63
CA GLN A 79 -14.74 -16.18 7.80
C GLN A 79 -16.05 -15.99 8.56
N GLU A 80 -17.03 -15.30 7.98
CA GLU A 80 -18.39 -15.32 8.53
C GLU A 80 -18.95 -16.75 8.34
N PRO A 81 -19.62 -17.31 9.36
CA PRO A 81 -20.26 -18.61 9.21
C PRO A 81 -21.31 -18.50 8.10
N GLU A 82 -21.19 -19.34 7.07
CA GLU A 82 -22.24 -19.46 6.05
C GLU A 82 -23.56 -19.78 6.77
N PRO A 83 -24.65 -19.07 6.46
CA PRO A 83 -25.95 -19.46 6.98
C PRO A 83 -26.25 -20.86 6.46
N GLU A 84 -26.48 -21.81 7.37
CA GLU A 84 -27.02 -23.13 7.05
C GLU A 84 -28.32 -22.88 6.26
N GLU A 85 -28.32 -23.24 4.97
CA GLU A 85 -29.56 -23.31 4.18
C GLU A 85 -30.41 -24.44 4.76
N ASP A 86 -31.42 -24.08 5.55
CA ASP A 86 -32.53 -24.94 5.99
C ASP A 86 -33.48 -25.30 4.81
#